data_AF-A0A354IB54-F1
#
_entry.id   AF-A0A354IB54-F1
#
_cell.length_a   1.000
_cell.length_b   1.000
_cell.length_c   1.000
_cell.angle_alpha   90.00
_cell.angle_beta   90.00
_cell.angle_gamma   90.00
#
_symmetry.space_group_name_H-M   'P 1'
#
loop_
_entity.id
_entity.type
_entity.pdbx_description
1 polymer ?
#
loop_
_entity_poly.entity_id
_entity_poly.type
_entity_poly.pdbx_seq_one_letter_code
_entity_poly.pdbx_strand_id
1 'polypeptide(L)'
;MATKLIRDGNSMHLIDFGEQWNMEDKTRFINAGAVEKVVKQQGIKLVLSSVEELAGCARYIMSALGLRSIKTEAVLRKFLLKQYNQAEECLSIKGLVDSLTKDKGENQQEHDEMDELCSCLNSYGGIPDITFCVSRNSKFSASSIIWNLSGLDDTYTRVTTYLITYCLYQQKKRGFIGNRKGNRIFVVIDGFQDLDCDSDSVIGVCLADGWKYGLDLMLITPLLSENFSEAVLK
;
A
#
# COMPACT_ATOMS: atom_id res chain seq x y z
N MET A 1 -3.64 -5.75 24.15
CA MET A 1 -3.56 -4.36 23.63
C MET A 1 -4.46 -4.17 22.42
N ALA A 2 -4.29 -4.93 21.33
CA ALA A 2 -5.08 -4.80 20.10
C ALA A 2 -6.60 -4.84 20.31
N THR A 3 -7.10 -5.81 21.07
CA THR A 3 -8.53 -5.92 21.40
C THR A 3 -9.11 -4.67 22.07
N LYS A 4 -8.33 -4.02 22.95
CA LYS A 4 -8.75 -2.79 23.62
C LYS A 4 -8.81 -1.63 22.61
N LEU A 5 -7.77 -1.46 21.79
CA LEU A 5 -7.73 -0.40 20.78
C LEU A 5 -8.93 -0.47 19.83
N ILE A 6 -9.29 -1.67 19.36
CA ILE A 6 -10.43 -1.87 18.47
C ILE A 6 -11.75 -1.58 19.18
N ARG A 7 -11.91 -2.04 20.43
CA ARG A 7 -13.11 -1.74 21.24
C ARG A 7 -13.26 -0.26 21.56
N ASP A 8 -12.16 0.47 21.72
CA ASP A 8 -12.13 1.92 21.89
C ASP A 8 -12.45 2.68 20.58
N GLY A 9 -12.75 1.96 19.49
CA GLY A 9 -13.16 2.50 18.19
C GLY A 9 -11.99 2.79 17.24
N ASN A 10 -10.75 2.53 17.64
CA ASN A 10 -9.61 2.62 16.72
C ASN A 10 -9.65 1.48 15.70
N SER A 11 -9.08 1.71 14.52
CA SER A 11 -8.96 0.67 13.50
C SER A 11 -7.53 0.15 13.47
N MET A 12 -7.38 -1.17 13.44
CA MET A 12 -6.09 -1.83 13.32
C MET A 12 -5.98 -2.56 11.99
N HIS A 13 -4.89 -2.34 11.27
CA HIS A 13 -4.53 -3.02 10.04
C HIS A 13 -3.30 -3.86 10.28
N LEU A 14 -3.45 -5.17 10.42
CA LEU A 14 -2.34 -6.11 10.47
C LEU A 14 -1.99 -6.52 9.03
N ILE A 15 -0.76 -6.27 8.60
CA ILE A 15 -0.23 -6.75 7.33
C ILE A 15 0.69 -7.94 7.66
N ASP A 16 0.22 -9.13 7.29
CA ASP A 16 0.84 -10.41 7.63
C ASP A 16 1.46 -11.03 6.37
N PHE A 17 2.78 -11.13 6.33
CA PHE A 17 3.55 -11.64 5.20
C PHE A 17 3.58 -13.18 5.15
N GLY A 18 3.28 -13.87 6.27
CA GLY A 18 3.27 -15.32 6.31
C GLY A 18 3.76 -15.91 7.63
N GLU A 19 2.93 -16.80 8.19
CA GLU A 19 3.16 -17.77 9.28
C GLU A 19 3.70 -17.29 10.64
N GLN A 20 4.12 -16.04 10.78
CA GLN A 20 4.60 -15.50 12.06
C GLN A 20 3.46 -15.33 13.08
N TRP A 21 2.25 -15.04 12.60
CA TRP A 21 1.06 -15.00 13.43
C TRP A 21 0.36 -16.35 13.44
N ASN A 22 0.39 -17.00 14.60
CA ASN A 22 -0.39 -18.22 14.83
C ASN A 22 -1.91 -17.92 14.74
N MET A 23 -2.70 -18.98 14.54
CA MET A 23 -4.15 -18.87 14.42
C MET A 23 -4.82 -18.31 15.68
N GLU A 24 -4.26 -18.52 16.87
CA GLU A 24 -4.83 -18.00 18.12
C GLU A 24 -4.77 -16.47 18.17
N ASP A 25 -3.64 -15.88 17.78
CA ASP A 25 -3.46 -14.44 17.78
C ASP A 25 -4.32 -13.76 16.70
N LYS A 26 -4.42 -14.36 15.51
CA LYS A 26 -5.39 -13.92 14.48
C LYS A 26 -6.83 -13.99 15.00
N THR A 27 -7.19 -15.07 15.68
CA THR A 27 -8.51 -15.26 16.28
C THR A 27 -8.82 -14.18 17.32
N ARG A 28 -7.83 -13.75 18.13
CA ARG A 28 -8.00 -12.64 19.09
C ARG A 28 -8.29 -11.31 18.39
N PHE A 29 -7.67 -11.04 17.25
CA PHE A 29 -7.98 -9.87 16.42
C PHE A 29 -9.39 -9.94 15.81
N ILE A 30 -9.76 -11.11 15.28
CA ILE A 30 -11.09 -11.34 14.70
C ILE A 30 -12.18 -11.18 15.76
N ASN A 31 -11.99 -11.76 16.94
CA ASN A 31 -12.91 -11.63 18.08
C ASN A 31 -13.02 -10.19 18.60
N ALA A 32 -12.05 -9.32 18.29
CA ALA A 32 -12.12 -7.90 18.60
C ALA A 32 -12.90 -7.08 17.56
N GLY A 33 -13.28 -7.68 16.43
CA GLY A 33 -13.99 -7.03 15.33
C GLY A 33 -13.16 -6.80 14.07
N ALA A 34 -11.97 -7.40 13.96
CA ALA A 34 -11.21 -7.39 12.71
C ALA A 34 -11.77 -8.39 11.69
N VAL A 35 -11.62 -8.06 10.41
CA VAL A 35 -11.98 -8.96 9.30
C VAL A 35 -10.69 -9.43 8.63
N GLU A 36 -10.55 -10.74 8.44
CA GLU A 36 -9.44 -11.27 7.66
C GLU A 36 -9.73 -11.18 6.15
N LYS A 37 -8.74 -10.68 5.41
CA LYS A 37 -8.72 -10.58 3.96
C LYS A 37 -7.60 -11.46 3.43
N VAL A 38 -7.97 -12.62 2.92
CA VAL A 38 -7.06 -13.54 2.23
C VAL A 38 -6.82 -13.01 0.82
N VAL A 39 -5.74 -12.23 0.66
CA VAL A 39 -5.48 -11.48 -0.58
C VAL A 39 -5.25 -12.42 -1.76
N LYS A 40 -4.61 -13.58 -1.51
CA LYS A 40 -4.40 -14.64 -2.51
C LYS A 40 -5.69 -15.19 -3.14
N GLN A 41 -6.85 -14.97 -2.53
CA GLN A 41 -8.15 -15.37 -3.08
C GLN A 41 -8.97 -14.19 -3.61
N GLN A 42 -8.91 -13.04 -2.93
CA GLN A 42 -9.83 -11.93 -3.17
C GLN A 42 -9.23 -10.79 -4.01
N GLY A 43 -7.91 -10.73 -4.14
CA GLY A 43 -7.21 -9.53 -4.59
C GLY A 43 -7.39 -8.37 -3.61
N ILE A 44 -7.09 -7.17 -4.09
CA ILE A 44 -7.21 -5.95 -3.29
C ILE A 44 -7.97 -4.90 -4.06
N LYS A 45 -8.90 -4.22 -3.38
CA LYS A 45 -9.56 -3.02 -3.88
C LYS A 45 -9.14 -1.82 -3.04
N LEU A 46 -8.29 -0.98 -3.60
CA LEU A 46 -7.84 0.28 -3.04
C LEU A 46 -8.86 1.37 -3.37
N VAL A 47 -9.18 2.20 -2.39
CA VAL A 47 -10.13 3.31 -2.56
C VAL A 47 -9.42 4.61 -2.24
N LEU A 48 -9.28 5.44 -3.26
CA LEU A 48 -8.64 6.75 -3.23
C LEU A 48 -9.73 7.81 -3.32
N SER A 49 -9.54 8.96 -2.72
CA SER A 49 -10.55 10.02 -2.75
C SER A 49 -10.45 10.93 -3.98
N SER A 50 -9.31 10.90 -4.66
CA SER A 50 -9.07 11.77 -5.80
C SER A 50 -8.09 11.19 -6.81
N VAL A 51 -8.05 11.81 -7.98
CA VAL A 51 -7.12 11.45 -9.05
C VAL A 51 -5.68 11.80 -8.66
N GLU A 52 -5.48 12.81 -7.82
CA GLU A 52 -4.16 13.17 -7.29
C GLU A 52 -3.61 12.09 -6.35
N GLU A 53 -4.47 11.46 -5.54
CA GLU A 53 -4.06 10.32 -4.72
C GLU A 53 -3.74 9.10 -5.59
N LEU A 54 -4.53 8.84 -6.64
CA LEU A 54 -4.19 7.81 -7.63
C LEU A 54 -2.84 8.06 -8.28
N ALA A 55 -2.59 9.28 -8.75
CA ALA A 55 -1.31 9.68 -9.32
C ALA A 55 -0.15 9.54 -8.33
N GLY A 56 -0.41 9.75 -7.04
CA GLY A 56 0.55 9.58 -5.95
C GLY A 56 0.93 8.12 -5.68
N CYS A 57 0.11 7.14 -6.10
CA CYS A 57 0.49 5.72 -6.02
C CYS A 57 1.74 5.41 -6.84
N ALA A 58 2.01 6.15 -7.92
CA ALA A 58 3.18 5.93 -8.78
C ALA A 58 4.49 5.93 -7.98
N ARG A 59 4.72 6.97 -7.16
CA ARG A 59 5.91 7.09 -6.32
C ARG A 59 6.11 5.88 -5.39
N TYR A 60 5.04 5.39 -4.79
CA TYR A 60 5.13 4.31 -3.81
C TYR A 60 5.20 2.92 -4.44
N ILE A 61 4.63 2.74 -5.63
CA ILE A 61 4.90 1.56 -6.45
C ILE A 61 6.38 1.54 -6.84
N MET A 62 6.90 2.65 -7.38
CA MET A 62 8.32 2.80 -7.74
C MET A 62 9.26 2.50 -6.57
N SER A 63 9.01 3.11 -5.42
CA SER A 63 9.79 2.86 -4.21
C SER A 63 9.73 1.40 -3.76
N ALA A 64 8.56 0.75 -3.80
CA ALA A 64 8.43 -0.67 -3.47
C ALA A 64 9.16 -1.59 -4.47
N LEU A 65 9.31 -1.16 -5.73
CA LEU A 65 10.09 -1.87 -6.75
C LEU A 65 11.59 -1.57 -6.66
N GLY A 66 12.04 -0.69 -5.76
CA GLY A 66 13.44 -0.26 -5.66
C GLY A 66 13.88 0.72 -6.76
N LEU A 67 12.93 1.27 -7.52
CA LEU A 67 13.20 2.20 -8.61
C LEU A 67 13.13 3.65 -8.13
N ARG A 68 14.08 4.50 -8.58
CA ARG A 68 14.23 5.90 -8.12
C ARG A 68 14.21 6.94 -9.24
N SER A 69 13.97 6.53 -10.49
CA SER A 69 13.97 7.45 -11.63
C SER A 69 12.68 8.27 -11.67
N ILE A 70 12.85 9.60 -11.65
CA ILE A 70 11.76 10.58 -11.80
C ILE A 70 11.05 10.40 -13.14
N LYS A 71 11.78 9.99 -14.18
CA LYS A 71 11.22 9.77 -15.52
C LYS A 71 10.32 8.54 -15.53
N THR A 72 10.77 7.43 -14.94
CA THR A 72 9.95 6.23 -14.78
C THR A 72 8.70 6.50 -13.93
N GLU A 73 8.82 7.28 -12.85
CA GLU A 73 7.66 7.69 -12.05
C GLU A 73 6.64 8.48 -12.89
N ALA A 74 7.13 9.42 -13.71
CA ALA A 74 6.28 10.21 -14.60
C ALA A 74 5.56 9.34 -15.64
N VAL A 75 6.25 8.32 -16.20
CA VAL A 75 5.65 7.32 -17.09
C VAL A 75 4.56 6.55 -16.36
N LEU A 76 4.85 5.97 -15.20
CA LEU A 76 3.87 5.22 -14.42
C LEU A 76 2.63 6.07 -14.08
N ARG A 77 2.85 7.33 -13.66
CA ARG A 77 1.77 8.29 -13.40
C ARG A 77 0.93 8.55 -14.66
N LYS A 78 1.56 8.78 -15.81
CA LYS A 78 0.87 8.98 -17.10
C LYS A 78 -0.03 7.81 -17.42
N PHE A 79 0.46 6.57 -17.25
CA PHE A 79 -0.32 5.37 -17.55
C PHE A 79 -1.45 5.11 -16.54
N LEU A 80 -1.24 5.35 -15.24
CA LEU A 80 -2.32 5.30 -14.25
C LEU A 80 -3.46 6.25 -14.60
N LEU A 81 -3.14 7.49 -14.98
CA LEU A 81 -4.14 8.49 -15.36
C LEU A 81 -4.82 8.18 -16.69
N LYS A 82 -4.06 7.71 -17.68
CA LYS A 82 -4.60 7.26 -18.98
C LYS A 82 -5.59 6.13 -18.79
N GLN A 83 -5.23 5.10 -18.02
CA GLN A 83 -6.09 3.98 -17.67
C GLN A 83 -7.35 4.43 -16.93
N TYR A 84 -7.21 5.27 -15.91
CA TYR A 84 -8.35 5.77 -15.14
C TYR A 84 -9.35 6.55 -16.00
N ASN A 85 -8.87 7.36 -16.94
CA ASN A 85 -9.76 8.11 -17.84
C ASN A 85 -10.48 7.22 -18.86
N GLN A 86 -9.99 6.00 -19.09
CA GLN A 86 -10.60 5.01 -19.98
C GLN A 86 -11.52 4.04 -19.23
N ALA A 87 -11.23 3.77 -17.96
CA ALA A 87 -12.00 2.86 -17.13
C ALA A 87 -13.03 3.63 -16.30
N GLU A 88 -14.31 3.31 -16.46
CA GLU A 88 -15.42 3.93 -15.73
C GLU A 88 -15.30 3.65 -14.21
N GLU A 89 -14.47 4.42 -13.50
CA GLU A 89 -14.27 4.51 -12.04
C GLU A 89 -13.15 3.67 -11.39
N CYS A 90 -12.75 2.54 -11.98
CA CYS A 90 -11.70 1.69 -11.40
C CYS A 90 -10.73 1.15 -12.45
N LEU A 91 -9.43 1.11 -12.15
CA LEU A 91 -8.39 0.47 -12.97
C LEU A 91 -7.68 -0.62 -12.19
N SER A 92 -6.95 -1.51 -12.87
CA SER A 92 -6.20 -2.58 -12.21
C SER A 92 -4.73 -2.61 -12.61
N ILE A 93 -3.87 -3.19 -11.76
CA ILE A 93 -2.44 -3.33 -12.08
C ILE A 93 -2.26 -4.20 -13.33
N LYS A 94 -3.05 -5.27 -13.49
CA LYS A 94 -2.96 -6.09 -14.73
C LYS A 94 -3.30 -5.26 -15.97
N GLY A 95 -4.37 -4.46 -15.90
CA GLY A 95 -4.73 -3.55 -17.00
C GLY A 95 -3.61 -2.54 -17.29
N LEU A 96 -2.97 -2.01 -16.26
CA LEU A 96 -1.84 -1.09 -16.37
C LEU A 96 -0.65 -1.75 -17.08
N VAL A 97 -0.24 -2.95 -16.65
CA VAL A 97 0.85 -3.72 -17.27
C VAL A 97 0.54 -4.05 -18.74
N ASP A 98 -0.69 -4.45 -19.03
CA ASP A 98 -1.14 -4.70 -20.41
C ASP A 98 -1.03 -3.45 -21.28
N SER A 99 -1.29 -2.27 -20.69
CA SER A 99 -1.19 -1.00 -21.40
C SER A 99 0.25 -0.56 -21.62
N LEU A 100 1.11 -0.71 -20.61
CA LEU A 100 2.54 -0.46 -20.74
C LEU A 100 3.16 -1.35 -21.82
N THR A 101 2.75 -2.62 -21.90
CA THR A 101 3.29 -3.58 -22.90
C THR A 101 2.82 -3.31 -24.33
N LYS A 102 1.62 -2.74 -24.52
CA LYS A 102 1.04 -2.51 -25.86
C LYS A 102 1.38 -1.14 -26.45
N ASP A 103 1.75 -0.19 -25.61
CA ASP A 103 2.09 1.16 -26.03
C ASP A 103 3.53 1.19 -26.58
N LYS A 104 3.82 2.10 -27.52
CA LYS A 104 5.12 2.19 -28.20
C LYS A 104 6.02 3.27 -27.62
N GLY A 105 5.56 4.01 -26.60
CA GLY A 105 6.22 5.21 -26.11
C GLY A 105 6.22 6.33 -27.16
N GLU A 106 6.45 7.58 -26.73
CA GLU A 106 6.59 8.71 -27.66
C GLU A 106 7.99 8.80 -28.26
N ASN A 107 8.99 8.20 -27.59
CA ASN A 107 10.39 8.18 -27.97
C ASN A 107 11.11 6.97 -27.35
N GLN A 108 12.37 6.73 -27.77
CA GLN A 108 13.16 5.60 -27.29
C GLN A 108 13.35 5.61 -25.77
N GLN A 109 13.57 6.79 -25.17
CA GLN A 109 13.74 6.89 -23.73
C GLN A 109 12.47 6.48 -22.98
N GLU A 110 11.29 6.94 -23.40
CA GLU A 110 10.04 6.51 -22.76
C GLU A 110 9.82 5.00 -22.91
N HIS A 111 10.18 4.43 -24.06
CA HIS A 111 10.12 2.99 -24.29
C HIS A 111 11.03 2.22 -23.32
N ASP A 112 12.28 2.66 -23.13
CA ASP A 112 13.23 2.01 -22.21
C ASP A 112 12.70 2.02 -20.76
N GLU A 113 12.07 3.13 -20.34
CA GLU A 113 11.51 3.29 -18.99
C GLU A 113 10.24 2.43 -18.81
N MET A 114 9.44 2.25 -19.87
CA MET A 114 8.30 1.33 -19.88
C MET A 114 8.74 -0.13 -19.80
N ASP A 115 9.80 -0.51 -20.52
CA ASP A 115 10.36 -1.87 -20.48
C ASP A 115 10.88 -2.22 -19.09
N GLU A 116 11.57 -1.28 -18.42
CA GLU A 116 12.03 -1.44 -17.04
C GLU A 116 10.83 -1.69 -16.10
N LEU A 117 9.79 -0.86 -16.17
CA LEU A 117 8.56 -1.03 -15.37
C LEU A 117 7.90 -2.40 -15.60
N CYS A 118 7.73 -2.79 -16.86
CA CYS A 118 7.14 -4.08 -17.23
C CYS A 118 7.97 -5.24 -16.67
N SER A 119 9.30 -5.16 -16.75
CA SER A 119 10.19 -6.20 -16.22
C SER A 119 10.00 -6.41 -14.71
N CYS A 120 9.82 -5.32 -13.95
CA CYS A 120 9.58 -5.37 -12.51
C CYS A 120 8.16 -5.81 -12.15
N LEU A 121 7.16 -5.48 -12.96
CA LEU A 121 5.75 -5.81 -12.75
C LEU A 121 5.30 -7.15 -13.37
N ASN A 122 6.18 -7.83 -14.10
CA ASN A 122 5.85 -9.08 -14.80
C ASN A 122 5.46 -10.26 -13.87
N SER A 123 5.75 -10.19 -12.56
CA SER A 123 5.38 -11.24 -11.60
C SER A 123 3.86 -11.35 -11.34
N TYR A 124 3.06 -10.37 -11.75
CA TYR A 124 1.62 -10.28 -11.43
C TYR A 124 0.71 -11.23 -12.24
N GLY A 125 1.25 -11.99 -13.20
CA GLY A 125 0.45 -12.83 -14.12
C GLY A 125 -0.35 -13.96 -13.45
N GLY A 126 0.15 -14.53 -12.35
CA GLY A 126 -0.50 -15.64 -11.62
C GLY A 126 -1.23 -15.25 -10.33
N ILE A 127 -1.30 -13.95 -10.03
CA ILE A 127 -1.65 -13.45 -8.70
C ILE A 127 -2.97 -12.66 -8.77
N PRO A 128 -3.79 -12.63 -7.71
CA PRO A 128 -4.96 -11.77 -7.68
C PRO A 128 -4.62 -10.30 -7.92
N ASP A 129 -5.53 -9.58 -8.56
CA ASP A 129 -5.26 -8.23 -9.02
C ASP A 129 -5.38 -7.18 -7.89
N ILE A 130 -4.69 -6.06 -8.07
CA ILE A 130 -4.83 -4.86 -7.26
C ILE A 130 -5.61 -3.85 -8.09
N THR A 131 -6.81 -3.51 -7.62
CA THR A 131 -7.71 -2.55 -8.27
C THR A 131 -7.68 -1.22 -7.53
N PHE A 132 -7.57 -0.11 -8.26
CA PHE A 132 -7.66 1.24 -7.75
C PHE A 132 -8.99 1.85 -8.15
N CYS A 133 -9.75 2.38 -7.19
CA CYS A 133 -11.00 3.07 -7.44
C CYS A 133 -10.96 4.47 -6.83
N VAL A 134 -11.44 5.46 -7.57
CA VAL A 134 -11.51 6.85 -7.08
C VAL A 134 -12.94 7.19 -6.66
N SER A 135 -13.12 7.54 -5.38
CA SER A 135 -14.42 7.85 -4.81
C SER A 135 -14.31 8.95 -3.74
N ARG A 136 -14.74 10.18 -4.09
CA ARG A 136 -14.52 11.43 -3.33
C ARG A 136 -14.99 11.44 -1.87
N ASN A 137 -15.90 10.55 -1.50
CA ASN A 137 -16.46 10.48 -0.14
C ASN A 137 -16.24 9.15 0.56
N SER A 138 -15.53 8.22 -0.08
CA SER A 138 -15.33 6.89 0.48
C SER A 138 -14.07 6.83 1.33
N LYS A 139 -14.16 6.07 2.42
CA LYS A 139 -12.99 5.64 3.19
C LYS A 139 -12.41 4.40 2.52
N PHE A 140 -11.09 4.29 2.52
CA PHE A 140 -10.42 3.05 2.14
C PHE A 140 -10.79 1.92 3.11
N SER A 141 -10.70 2.18 4.41
CA SER A 141 -11.21 1.27 5.41
C SER A 141 -11.78 2.01 6.61
N ALA A 142 -12.94 1.54 7.07
CA ALA A 142 -13.52 1.93 8.36
C ALA A 142 -13.35 0.84 9.43
N SER A 143 -12.99 -0.38 9.04
CA SER A 143 -12.86 -1.54 9.92
C SER A 143 -11.40 -1.90 10.18
N SER A 144 -11.17 -2.63 11.27
CA SER A 144 -9.91 -3.33 11.48
C SER A 144 -9.80 -4.50 10.50
N ILE A 145 -8.63 -4.72 9.90
CA ILE A 145 -8.42 -5.74 8.87
C ILE A 145 -7.12 -6.49 9.14
N ILE A 146 -7.13 -7.80 8.93
CA ILE A 146 -5.93 -8.62 8.77
C ILE A 146 -5.74 -8.83 7.27
N TRP A 147 -4.71 -8.22 6.69
CA TRP A 147 -4.29 -8.43 5.31
C TRP A 147 -3.35 -9.63 5.26
N ASN A 148 -3.90 -10.78 4.93
CA ASN A 148 -3.15 -12.01 4.83
C ASN A 148 -2.53 -12.11 3.42
N LEU A 149 -1.22 -11.87 3.35
CA LEU A 149 -0.39 -11.90 2.14
C LEU A 149 0.39 -13.22 1.99
N SER A 150 0.13 -14.21 2.86
CA SER A 150 0.86 -15.48 2.90
C SER A 150 0.88 -16.19 1.54
N GLY A 151 2.07 -16.60 1.10
CA GLY A 151 2.27 -17.36 -0.14
C GLY A 151 2.04 -16.55 -1.43
N LEU A 152 2.15 -15.23 -1.34
CA LEU A 152 2.33 -14.30 -2.45
C LEU A 152 3.84 -14.00 -2.63
N ASP A 153 4.25 -13.50 -3.79
CA ASP A 153 5.65 -13.12 -4.01
C ASP A 153 6.04 -11.85 -3.24
N ASP A 154 7.33 -11.69 -3.00
CA ASP A 154 7.87 -10.58 -2.21
C ASP A 154 7.57 -9.22 -2.86
N THR A 155 7.69 -9.12 -4.18
CA THR A 155 7.40 -7.87 -4.91
C THR A 155 5.94 -7.47 -4.75
N TYR A 156 5.00 -8.39 -4.94
CA TYR A 156 3.58 -8.14 -4.69
C TYR A 156 3.31 -7.74 -3.25
N THR A 157 3.93 -8.44 -2.28
CA THR A 157 3.78 -8.17 -0.85
C THR A 157 4.27 -6.77 -0.49
N ARG A 158 5.43 -6.34 -1.00
CA ARG A 158 5.97 -4.99 -0.81
C ARG A 158 5.09 -3.91 -1.41
N VAL A 159 4.73 -4.04 -2.70
CA VAL A 159 3.87 -3.06 -3.40
C VAL A 159 2.51 -2.94 -2.72
N THR A 160 1.89 -4.07 -2.38
CA THR A 160 0.63 -4.12 -1.66
C THR A 160 0.71 -3.40 -0.31
N THR A 161 1.74 -3.69 0.47
CA THR A 161 1.97 -3.09 1.79
C THR A 161 2.09 -1.58 1.68
N TYR A 162 2.84 -1.10 0.68
CA TYR A 162 3.02 0.32 0.45
C TYR A 162 1.70 0.99 0.06
N LEU A 163 0.95 0.38 -0.85
CA LEU A 163 -0.32 0.93 -1.32
C LEU A 163 -1.40 0.96 -0.24
N ILE A 164 -1.53 -0.10 0.58
CA ILE A 164 -2.44 -0.13 1.73
C ILE A 164 -2.07 0.99 2.71
N THR A 165 -0.79 1.09 3.09
CA THR A 165 -0.30 2.10 4.02
C THR A 165 -0.57 3.51 3.49
N TYR A 166 -0.30 3.73 2.20
CA TYR A 166 -0.55 5.01 1.54
C TYR A 166 -2.04 5.40 1.57
N CYS A 167 -2.95 4.47 1.27
CA CYS A 167 -4.38 4.73 1.30
C CYS A 167 -4.86 5.10 2.71
N LEU A 168 -4.36 4.41 3.74
CA LEU A 168 -4.67 4.70 5.15
C LEU A 168 -4.13 6.07 5.58
N TYR A 169 -2.90 6.39 5.17
CA TYR A 169 -2.27 7.68 5.43
C TYR A 169 -3.06 8.84 4.80
N GLN A 170 -3.42 8.74 3.52
CA GLN A 170 -4.20 9.77 2.85
C GLN A 170 -5.59 9.94 3.50
N GLN A 171 -6.24 8.83 3.87
CA GLN A 171 -7.51 8.89 4.59
C GLN A 171 -7.41 9.69 5.90
N LYS A 172 -6.33 9.51 6.67
CA LYS A 172 -6.11 10.28 7.91
C LYS A 172 -5.75 11.72 7.65
N LYS A 173 -4.86 11.99 6.71
CA LYS A 173 -4.45 13.34 6.33
C LYS A 173 -5.65 14.20 5.92
N ARG A 174 -6.58 13.65 5.13
CA ARG A 174 -7.85 14.32 4.79
C ARG A 174 -8.72 14.60 6.00
N GLY A 175 -8.87 13.62 6.89
CA GLY A 175 -9.63 13.78 8.13
C GLY A 175 -9.08 14.93 8.99
N PHE A 176 -7.76 15.03 9.11
CA PHE A 176 -7.08 16.09 9.84
C PHE A 176 -7.31 17.47 9.21
N ILE A 177 -7.11 17.62 7.89
CA ILE A 177 -7.34 18.88 7.17
C ILE A 177 -8.80 19.33 7.31
N GLY A 178 -9.74 18.39 7.31
CA GLY A 178 -11.17 18.66 7.51
C GLY A 178 -11.59 18.90 8.97
N ASN A 179 -10.65 19.07 9.90
CA ASN A 179 -10.90 19.21 11.36
C ASN A 179 -11.72 18.06 11.98
N ARG A 180 -11.70 16.87 11.36
CA ARG A 180 -12.36 15.67 11.89
C ARG A 180 -11.35 14.92 12.74
N LYS A 181 -11.34 15.19 14.05
CA LYS A 181 -10.63 14.34 15.04
C LYS A 181 -11.35 12.99 15.12
N GLY A 182 -10.93 12.05 14.28
CA GLY A 182 -11.40 10.67 14.31
C GLY A 182 -10.53 9.79 15.20
N ASN A 183 -11.00 8.56 15.43
CA ASN A 183 -10.22 7.51 16.09
C ASN A 183 -8.90 7.26 15.34
N ARG A 184 -7.89 6.70 16.00
CA ARG A 184 -6.57 6.44 15.39
C ARG A 184 -6.61 5.22 14.47
N ILE A 185 -5.69 5.18 13.49
CA ILE A 185 -5.37 3.96 12.72
C ILE A 185 -4.03 3.45 13.21
N PHE A 186 -3.96 2.17 13.57
CA PHE A 186 -2.70 1.47 13.81
C PHE A 186 -2.43 0.54 12.64
N VAL A 187 -1.29 0.70 11.99
CA VAL A 187 -0.82 -0.22 10.94
C VAL A 187 0.30 -1.05 11.53
N VAL A 188 0.07 -2.35 11.67
CA VAL A 188 1.02 -3.34 12.15
C VAL A 188 1.60 -4.05 10.95
N ILE A 189 2.92 -3.97 10.76
CA ILE A 189 3.63 -4.60 9.65
C ILE A 189 4.58 -5.61 10.24
N ASP A 190 4.32 -6.89 9.94
CA ASP A 190 5.18 -7.98 10.36
C ASP A 190 6.17 -8.34 9.26
N GLY A 191 7.37 -8.75 9.65
CA GLY A 191 8.47 -9.05 8.72
C GLY A 191 8.93 -7.82 7.93
N PHE A 192 8.98 -6.63 8.54
CA PHE A 192 9.23 -5.39 7.80
C PHE A 192 10.67 -5.21 7.28
N GLN A 193 11.61 -6.10 7.60
CA GLN A 193 13.04 -5.95 7.26
C GLN A 193 13.32 -5.74 5.77
N ASP A 194 12.41 -6.19 4.90
CA ASP A 194 12.52 -6.06 3.44
C ASP A 194 11.82 -4.81 2.88
N LEU A 195 11.37 -3.90 3.78
CA LEU A 195 10.74 -2.63 3.44
C LEU A 195 11.67 -1.46 3.72
N ASP A 196 11.71 -0.51 2.78
CA ASP A 196 12.44 0.73 2.97
C ASP A 196 11.71 1.62 3.99
N CYS A 197 12.49 2.26 4.86
CA CYS A 197 12.00 3.22 5.86
C CYS A 197 12.59 4.63 5.64
N ASP A 198 13.06 4.94 4.43
CA ASP A 198 13.57 6.26 4.08
C ASP A 198 12.44 7.25 3.71
N SER A 199 12.80 8.50 3.42
CA SER A 199 11.84 9.57 3.07
C SER A 199 11.11 9.36 1.74
N ASP A 200 11.55 8.41 0.93
CA ASP A 200 10.93 8.08 -0.36
C ASP A 200 9.89 6.95 -0.23
N SER A 201 10.05 6.10 0.78
CA SER A 201 9.07 5.09 1.18
C SER A 201 7.84 5.69 1.87
N VAL A 202 6.69 5.03 1.73
CA VAL A 202 5.49 5.42 2.51
C VAL A 202 5.65 5.12 3.98
N ILE A 203 6.43 4.10 4.33
CA ILE A 203 6.71 3.71 5.71
C ILE A 203 7.47 4.84 6.40
N GLY A 204 8.56 5.33 5.82
CA GLY A 204 9.32 6.47 6.35
C GLY A 204 8.50 7.77 6.41
N VAL A 205 7.65 8.04 5.42
CA VAL A 205 6.70 9.18 5.49
C VAL A 205 5.74 9.04 6.67
N CYS A 206 5.21 7.85 6.92
CA CYS A 206 4.31 7.60 8.03
C CYS A 206 5.02 7.63 9.39
N LEU A 207 6.28 7.20 9.47
CA LEU A 207 7.10 7.32 10.68
C LEU A 207 7.35 8.80 11.03
N ALA A 208 7.70 9.62 10.04
CA ALA A 208 7.96 11.04 10.26
C ALA A 208 6.70 11.86 10.61
N ASP A 209 5.61 11.65 9.88
CA ASP A 209 4.45 12.54 9.89
C ASP A 209 3.10 11.86 10.22
N GLY A 210 3.00 10.54 10.16
CA GLY A 210 1.74 9.81 10.33
C GLY A 210 1.05 10.10 11.66
N TRP A 211 1.82 10.21 12.74
CA TRP A 211 1.32 10.44 14.09
C TRP A 211 0.53 11.76 14.20
N LYS A 212 0.90 12.79 13.41
CA LYS A 212 0.23 14.10 13.36
C LYS A 212 -1.22 13.96 12.89
N TYR A 213 -1.48 12.97 12.05
CA TYR A 213 -2.81 12.70 11.47
C TYR A 213 -3.55 11.56 12.20
N GLY A 214 -2.96 10.99 13.25
CA GLY A 214 -3.53 9.86 13.98
C GLY A 214 -3.38 8.52 13.24
N LEU A 215 -2.31 8.36 12.47
CA LEU A 215 -1.84 7.06 11.97
C LEU A 215 -0.57 6.67 12.71
N ASP A 216 -0.57 5.53 13.37
CA ASP A 216 0.59 4.96 14.06
C ASP A 216 1.08 3.71 13.34
N LEU A 217 2.39 3.59 13.19
CA LEU A 217 3.03 2.37 12.69
C LEU A 217 3.56 1.52 13.85
N MET A 218 3.39 0.21 13.73
CA MET A 218 4.00 -0.80 14.57
C MET A 218 4.76 -1.75 13.66
N LEU A 219 6.08 -1.63 13.65
CA LEU A 219 6.96 -2.43 12.81
C LEU A 219 7.51 -3.60 13.63
N ILE A 220 7.31 -4.83 13.16
CA ILE A 220 7.73 -6.05 13.85
C ILE A 220 8.73 -6.80 12.97
N THR A 221 9.90 -7.09 13.52
CA THR A 221 10.96 -7.86 12.85
C THR A 221 11.66 -8.79 13.85
N PRO A 222 12.00 -10.02 13.45
CA PRO A 222 12.90 -10.87 14.22
C PRO A 222 14.38 -10.48 14.07
N LEU A 223 14.72 -9.66 13.06
CA LEU A 223 16.09 -9.27 12.71
C LEU A 223 16.32 -7.80 13.05
N LEU A 224 17.05 -7.53 14.14
CA LEU A 224 17.44 -6.18 14.55
C LEU A 224 18.77 -5.72 13.93
N SER A 225 19.48 -6.60 13.21
CA SER A 225 20.91 -6.46 13.00
C SER A 225 21.37 -5.78 11.70
N GLU A 226 20.48 -5.40 10.77
CA GLU A 226 20.92 -4.76 9.52
C GLU A 226 19.98 -3.60 9.10
N ASN A 227 20.57 -2.41 8.90
CA ASN A 227 20.07 -1.31 8.06
C ASN A 227 18.70 -0.66 8.39
N PHE A 228 18.45 -0.27 9.64
CA PHE A 228 17.35 0.66 9.90
C PHE A 228 17.75 2.10 9.54
N SER A 229 16.90 2.80 8.79
CA SER A 229 17.08 4.23 8.55
C SER A 229 17.02 4.99 9.87
N GLU A 230 17.66 6.17 9.95
CA GLU A 230 17.56 7.03 11.14
C GLU A 230 16.10 7.38 11.50
N ALA A 231 15.16 7.30 10.56
CA ALA A 231 13.74 7.58 10.80
C ALA A 231 13.04 6.50 11.66
N VAL A 232 13.64 5.31 11.80
CA VAL A 232 13.16 4.25 12.71
C VAL A 232 13.79 4.40 14.11
N LEU A 233 14.96 5.04 14.20
CA LEU A 233 15.77 5.13 15.43
C LEU A 233 15.57 6.43 16.23
N LYS A 234 14.79 7.38 15.72
CA LYS A 234 14.46 8.67 16.37
C LYS A 234 13.02 8.70 16.84
#